data_AF-A0A093X945-F1
#
_entry.id   AF-A0A093X945-F1
#
_cell.length_a   1.000
_cell.length_b   1.000
_cell.length_c   1.000
_cell.angle_alpha   90.00
_cell.angle_beta   90.00
_cell.angle_gamma   90.00
#
_symmetry.space_group_name_H-M   'P 1'
#
loop_
_entity.id
_entity.type
_entity.pdbx_description
1 polymer ?
#
loop_
_entity_poly.entity_id
_entity_poly.type
_entity_poly.pdbx_seq_one_letter_code
_entity_poly.pdbx_strand_id
1 'polypeptide(L)'
;MESEQEMMTRISKLAGQINRHKNQQPASTSASNFQAQPGAPYPTPNYNARGGPPSRGGYSRGRGYYRGGKPNTIHRNRTLVLNNANAGSKPDGAQDDASGAAAPAPAWVTKTDRHMQLINPAIYEKQSQDRARAIEETRKLRLKQRDDREKFKLNKHLERLSDNMAGHGANQRAPQAQPNYEITVQGIRFRVMKDGSKLAKVPGDENAAKLTPKSATVGGVRFYRSKNGNLYRSGIVKAQRQPAAIKKIDEPCKLFSTTGICPKGPRCRYTHDPAKVAICKDFLATGACAAGDSCDLSHDAT
;
A
#
# COMPACT_ATOMS: atom_id res chain seq x y z
N MET A 1 25.10 -12.12 31.32
CA MET A 1 25.42 -13.33 30.53
C MET A 1 24.62 -14.55 31.00
N GLU A 2 24.35 -14.67 32.30
CA GLU A 2 23.58 -15.79 32.88
C GLU A 2 22.12 -15.88 32.40
N SER A 3 21.44 -14.73 32.20
CA SER A 3 20.04 -14.68 31.75
C SER A 3 19.82 -15.16 30.30
N GLU A 4 20.79 -14.97 29.41
CA GLU A 4 20.72 -15.43 28.02
C GLU A 4 20.93 -16.95 27.95
N GLN A 5 21.82 -17.48 28.78
CA GLN A 5 22.04 -18.91 28.93
C GLN A 5 20.80 -19.60 29.53
N GLU A 6 20.17 -19.00 30.54
CA GLU A 6 18.87 -19.47 31.07
C GLU A 6 17.76 -19.43 30.02
N MET A 7 17.73 -18.40 29.18
CA MET A 7 16.74 -18.32 28.10
C MET A 7 16.96 -19.42 27.06
N MET A 8 18.20 -19.67 26.66
CA MET A 8 18.55 -20.71 25.70
C MET A 8 18.28 -22.12 26.23
N THR A 9 18.50 -22.36 27.53
CA THR A 9 18.16 -23.64 28.17
C THR A 9 16.65 -23.85 28.28
N ARG A 10 15.86 -22.78 28.52
CA ARG A 10 14.39 -22.86 28.48
C ARG A 10 13.87 -23.14 27.07
N ILE A 11 14.45 -22.52 26.04
CA ILE A 11 14.10 -22.76 24.63
C ILE A 11 14.40 -24.21 24.24
N SER A 12 15.58 -24.74 24.58
CA SER A 12 15.96 -26.12 24.24
C SER A 12 15.08 -27.16 24.94
N LYS A 13 14.74 -26.91 26.22
CA LYS A 13 13.83 -27.76 27.00
C LYS A 13 12.41 -27.78 26.42
N LEU A 14 11.89 -26.61 26.02
CA LEU A 14 10.57 -26.48 25.38
C LEU A 14 10.54 -27.20 24.02
N ALA A 15 11.56 -27.04 23.19
CA ALA A 15 11.68 -27.71 21.90
C ALA A 15 11.68 -29.24 22.04
N GLY A 16 12.39 -29.78 23.03
CA GLY A 16 12.38 -31.21 23.33
C GLY A 16 11.00 -31.72 23.78
N GLN A 17 10.26 -30.91 24.54
CA GLN A 17 8.90 -31.26 24.98
C GLN A 17 7.90 -31.28 23.82
N ILE A 18 8.02 -30.33 22.88
CA ILE A 18 7.21 -30.29 21.65
C ILE A 18 7.45 -31.52 20.77
N ASN A 19 8.71 -31.93 20.59
CA ASN A 19 9.04 -33.11 19.77
C ASN A 19 8.54 -34.42 20.40
N ARG A 20 8.63 -34.55 21.73
CA ARG A 20 8.06 -35.71 22.44
C ARG A 20 6.53 -35.77 22.28
N HIS A 21 5.85 -34.64 22.43
CA HIS A 21 4.40 -34.57 22.25
C HIS A 21 3.98 -34.87 20.80
N LYS A 22 4.76 -34.41 19.81
CA LYS A 22 4.52 -34.68 18.38
C LYS A 22 4.74 -36.15 18.01
N ASN A 23 5.69 -36.84 18.66
CA ASN A 23 5.94 -38.26 18.44
C ASN A 23 5.05 -39.19 19.27
N GLN A 24 4.41 -38.69 20.33
CA GLN A 24 3.47 -39.46 21.16
C GLN A 24 2.01 -39.35 20.70
N GLN A 25 1.68 -38.46 19.75
CA GLN A 25 0.38 -38.51 19.11
C GLN A 25 0.34 -39.67 18.10
N PRO A 26 -0.46 -40.72 18.30
CA PRO A 26 -0.68 -41.71 17.27
C PRO A 26 -1.39 -41.02 16.10
N ALA A 27 -0.82 -41.15 14.91
CA ALA A 27 -1.48 -40.78 13.67
C ALA A 27 -2.80 -41.56 13.57
N SER A 28 -3.91 -40.90 13.88
CA SER A 28 -5.25 -41.41 13.59
C SER A 28 -5.46 -41.36 12.07
N THR A 29 -5.23 -42.52 11.47
CA THR A 29 -5.96 -43.12 10.35
C THR A 29 -6.78 -42.15 9.48
N SER A 30 -6.24 -41.82 8.30
CA SER A 30 -6.94 -41.89 7.00
C SER A 30 -5.95 -41.60 5.86
N ALA A 31 -4.98 -42.49 5.68
CA ALA A 31 -4.17 -42.57 4.47
C ALA A 31 -4.66 -43.78 3.69
N SER A 32 -5.60 -43.57 2.77
CA SER A 32 -5.98 -44.56 1.78
C SER A 32 -4.79 -44.78 0.85
N ASN A 33 -4.22 -45.97 0.97
CA ASN A 33 -3.25 -46.59 0.07
C ASN A 33 -3.75 -46.51 -1.38
N PHE A 34 -3.02 -45.82 -2.26
CA PHE A 34 -3.07 -46.11 -3.70
C PHE A 34 -1.66 -46.09 -4.27
N GLN A 35 -1.24 -47.30 -4.59
CA GLN A 35 0.01 -47.67 -5.24
C GLN A 35 -0.02 -47.19 -6.70
N ALA A 36 0.95 -46.39 -7.10
CA ALA A 36 1.06 -45.90 -8.47
C ALA A 36 1.55 -47.02 -9.41
N GLN A 37 0.72 -47.42 -10.37
CA GLN A 37 1.11 -48.16 -11.57
C GLN A 37 1.30 -47.16 -12.73
N PRO A 38 2.34 -47.31 -13.57
CA PRO A 38 2.59 -46.42 -14.70
C PRO A 38 1.94 -46.94 -15.99
N GLY A 39 1.16 -46.09 -16.67
CA GLY A 39 0.84 -46.26 -18.10
C GLY A 39 -0.64 -46.16 -18.45
N ALA A 40 -1.06 -44.99 -18.96
CA ALA A 40 -1.97 -44.81 -20.11
C ALA A 40 -2.34 -43.31 -20.26
N PRO A 41 -2.47 -42.77 -21.49
CA PRO A 41 -2.67 -41.34 -21.73
C PRO A 41 -4.17 -41.00 -21.75
N TYR A 42 -4.57 -39.97 -20.99
CA TYR A 42 -5.93 -39.42 -21.04
C TYR A 42 -6.01 -38.24 -22.02
N PRO A 43 -7.16 -38.06 -22.70
CA PRO A 43 -7.29 -37.15 -23.83
C PRO A 43 -7.52 -35.70 -23.38
N THR A 44 -6.92 -34.76 -24.12
CA THR A 44 -7.13 -33.32 -23.94
C THR A 44 -8.47 -32.89 -24.58
N PRO A 45 -9.28 -32.04 -23.93
CA PRO A 45 -10.42 -31.42 -24.58
C PRO A 45 -9.96 -30.25 -25.45
N ASN A 46 -10.03 -30.46 -26.76
CA ASN A 46 -9.89 -29.45 -27.81
C ASN A 46 -11.15 -28.56 -27.86
N TYR A 47 -10.99 -27.26 -27.65
CA TYR A 47 -11.99 -26.26 -28.04
C TYR A 47 -11.33 -25.17 -28.87
N ASN A 48 -11.34 -25.37 -30.19
CA ASN A 48 -11.09 -24.33 -31.15
C ASN A 48 -12.40 -23.59 -31.51
N ALA A 49 -12.33 -22.27 -31.30
CA ALA A 49 -12.87 -21.20 -32.13
C ALA A 49 -14.40 -21.10 -32.41
N ARG A 50 -15.00 -19.99 -31.94
CA ARG A 50 -15.76 -19.03 -32.77
C ARG A 50 -16.23 -17.84 -31.91
N GLY A 51 -15.76 -16.63 -32.23
CA GLY A 51 -16.24 -15.40 -31.61
C GLY A 51 -15.28 -14.24 -31.75
N GLY A 52 -15.18 -13.67 -32.96
CA GLY A 52 -14.38 -12.48 -33.25
C GLY A 52 -14.93 -11.21 -32.57
N PRO A 53 -14.10 -10.15 -32.39
CA PRO A 53 -14.51 -8.92 -31.73
C PRO A 53 -15.12 -7.94 -32.75
N PRO A 54 -16.22 -7.22 -32.46
CA PRO A 54 -16.60 -6.10 -33.29
C PRO A 54 -15.86 -4.85 -32.82
N SER A 55 -15.08 -4.26 -33.74
CA SER A 55 -14.58 -2.89 -33.65
C SER A 55 -15.19 -2.07 -34.78
N ARG A 56 -15.95 -1.03 -34.42
CA ARG A 56 -16.31 0.21 -35.16
C ARG A 56 -17.40 0.87 -34.30
N GLY A 57 -17.27 2.07 -33.74
CA GLY A 57 -16.73 3.31 -34.27
C GLY A 57 -17.90 4.30 -34.38
N GLY A 58 -17.82 5.49 -33.75
CA GLY A 58 -18.61 6.64 -34.19
C GLY A 58 -19.30 7.55 -33.15
N TYR A 59 -18.61 8.65 -32.82
CA TYR A 59 -19.07 10.06 -32.69
C TYR A 59 -20.46 10.45 -32.12
N SER A 60 -20.38 11.34 -31.12
CA SER A 60 -21.12 12.62 -30.95
C SER A 60 -22.51 12.69 -30.29
N ARG A 61 -22.51 13.49 -29.21
CA ARG A 61 -23.53 14.46 -28.71
C ARG A 61 -24.84 13.90 -28.14
N GLY A 62 -25.04 14.16 -26.84
CA GLY A 62 -26.34 14.02 -26.18
C GLY A 62 -26.36 14.67 -24.80
N ARG A 63 -26.55 16.00 -24.79
CA ARG A 63 -26.90 16.81 -23.63
C ARG A 63 -28.28 16.37 -23.11
N GLY A 64 -28.41 15.96 -21.85
CA GLY A 64 -29.70 15.50 -21.34
C GLY A 64 -29.79 15.39 -19.81
N TYR A 65 -30.24 16.50 -19.20
CA TYR A 65 -31.10 16.60 -18.02
C TYR A 65 -30.76 15.86 -16.70
N TYR A 66 -30.51 16.70 -15.69
CA TYR A 66 -30.69 16.40 -14.27
C TYR A 66 -32.14 15.95 -13.99
N ARG A 67 -32.32 14.70 -13.59
CA ARG A 67 -33.46 14.28 -12.77
C ARG A 67 -33.11 13.03 -11.94
N GLY A 68 -32.92 13.22 -10.63
CA GLY A 68 -33.15 12.20 -9.59
C GLY A 68 -32.37 10.89 -9.66
N GLY A 69 -31.04 10.93 -9.51
CA GLY A 69 -30.23 9.75 -9.25
C GLY A 69 -29.60 9.81 -7.86
N LYS A 70 -30.09 9.00 -6.92
CA LYS A 70 -29.45 8.75 -5.62
C LYS A 70 -27.96 8.45 -5.87
N PRO A 71 -26.99 9.08 -5.17
CA PRO A 71 -25.60 8.75 -5.38
C PRO A 71 -25.39 7.29 -4.99
N ASN A 72 -24.90 6.49 -5.95
CA ASN A 72 -24.40 5.15 -5.72
C ASN A 72 -23.40 5.24 -4.57
N THR A 73 -23.80 4.77 -3.39
CA THR A 73 -22.95 4.68 -2.21
C THR A 73 -21.90 3.62 -2.51
N ILE A 74 -20.83 4.06 -3.17
CA ILE A 74 -19.57 3.33 -3.23
C ILE A 74 -19.23 3.06 -1.77
N HIS A 75 -19.43 1.82 -1.33
CA HIS A 75 -18.98 1.33 -0.03
C HIS A 75 -17.46 1.53 0.01
N ARG A 76 -17.06 2.72 0.48
CA ARG A 76 -15.69 2.97 0.90
C ARG A 76 -15.60 2.27 2.23
N ASN A 77 -14.81 1.20 2.26
CA ASN A 77 -14.44 0.48 3.46
C ASN A 77 -13.96 1.52 4.49
N ARG A 78 -14.86 1.99 5.35
CA ARG A 78 -14.52 2.85 6.48
C ARG A 78 -13.84 1.90 7.45
N THR A 79 -12.50 1.89 7.44
CA THR A 79 -11.75 1.31 8.55
C THR A 79 -12.11 2.16 9.76
N LEU A 80 -13.06 1.68 10.55
CA LEU A 80 -13.46 2.24 11.82
C LEU A 80 -12.22 2.17 12.73
N VAL A 81 -11.61 3.33 12.97
CA VAL A 81 -10.64 3.48 14.06
C VAL A 81 -11.52 3.73 15.29
N LEU A 82 -11.74 2.68 16.08
CA LEU A 82 -12.38 2.80 17.39
C LEU A 82 -11.40 3.56 18.28
N ASN A 83 -11.71 4.82 18.56
CA ASN A 83 -11.06 5.54 19.64
C ASN A 83 -11.64 4.96 20.93
N ASN A 84 -10.76 4.43 21.78
CA ASN A 84 -11.13 3.64 22.95
C ASN A 84 -11.69 4.55 24.05
N ALA A 85 -13.00 4.80 24.06
CA ALA A 85 -13.73 5.31 25.22
C ALA A 85 -14.31 4.12 25.97
N ASN A 86 -13.69 3.79 27.10
CA ASN A 86 -14.08 2.75 28.01
C ASN A 86 -15.15 3.32 28.96
N ALA A 87 -16.41 2.91 28.82
CA ALA A 87 -17.42 3.14 29.86
C ALA A 87 -18.48 2.03 29.81
N GLY A 88 -18.14 0.90 30.43
CA GLY A 88 -19.13 -0.05 30.91
C GLY A 88 -19.79 0.51 32.17
N SER A 89 -21.08 0.76 32.08
CA SER A 89 -22.04 1.06 33.13
C SER A 89 -21.83 0.29 34.46
N LYS A 90 -21.81 1.00 35.59
CA LYS A 90 -22.33 0.53 36.88
C LYS A 90 -23.03 1.69 37.63
N PRO A 91 -24.10 1.42 38.39
CA PRO A 91 -24.89 2.44 39.07
C PRO A 91 -24.24 2.87 40.40
N ASP A 92 -24.56 4.10 40.80
CA ASP A 92 -24.06 4.79 41.98
C ASP A 92 -24.34 4.09 43.31
N GLY A 93 -23.37 4.20 44.22
CA GLY A 93 -23.52 3.89 45.64
C GLY A 93 -22.20 3.95 46.42
N ALA A 94 -21.90 5.12 46.99
CA ALA A 94 -20.97 5.45 48.09
C ALA A 94 -19.47 5.67 47.80
N GLN A 95 -18.98 6.77 48.39
CA GLN A 95 -17.59 7.22 48.52
C GLN A 95 -16.65 6.14 49.05
N ASP A 96 -15.39 6.16 48.59
CA ASP A 96 -14.18 6.14 49.44
C ASP A 96 -12.92 6.41 48.60
N ASP A 97 -12.04 7.28 49.12
CA ASP A 97 -10.71 7.61 48.61
C ASP A 97 -9.78 6.38 48.60
N ALA A 98 -9.19 6.06 47.45
CA ALA A 98 -7.97 5.25 47.38
C ALA A 98 -7.24 5.45 46.04
N SER A 99 -6.12 6.16 46.10
CA SER A 99 -5.08 6.18 45.07
C SER A 99 -4.58 4.77 44.77
N GLY A 100 -4.90 4.27 43.58
CA GLY A 100 -4.36 3.01 43.05
C GLY A 100 -4.51 2.98 41.54
N ALA A 101 -3.38 2.96 40.81
CA ALA A 101 -3.35 2.82 39.36
C ALA A 101 -4.00 1.49 38.94
N ALA A 102 -5.31 1.51 38.66
CA ALA A 102 -6.04 0.37 38.17
C ALA A 102 -5.56 0.05 36.75
N ALA A 103 -4.90 -1.10 36.59
CA ALA A 103 -4.68 -1.68 35.27
C ALA A 103 -6.05 -1.86 34.59
N PRO A 104 -6.26 -1.36 33.35
CA PRO A 104 -7.56 -1.49 32.70
C PRO A 104 -7.85 -2.97 32.47
N ALA A 105 -9.03 -3.43 32.93
CA ALA A 105 -9.53 -4.76 32.66
C ALA A 105 -9.51 -5.05 31.13
N PRO A 106 -9.31 -6.30 30.69
CA PRO A 106 -9.20 -6.61 29.27
C PRO A 106 -10.53 -6.38 28.55
N ALA A 107 -10.70 -5.20 27.95
CA ALA A 107 -11.83 -4.87 27.09
C ALA A 107 -11.73 -5.69 25.80
N TRP A 108 -12.59 -6.70 25.62
CA TRP A 108 -12.57 -7.58 24.45
C TRP A 108 -12.99 -6.84 23.17
N VAL A 109 -12.20 -6.96 22.10
CA VAL A 109 -12.52 -6.38 20.78
C VAL A 109 -13.18 -7.42 19.90
N THR A 110 -14.35 -7.11 19.36
CA THR A 110 -15.05 -7.97 18.40
C THR A 110 -14.49 -7.74 16.99
N LYS A 111 -13.93 -8.80 16.38
CA LYS A 111 -13.47 -8.81 15.00
C LYS A 111 -14.50 -9.54 14.14
N THR A 112 -15.10 -8.81 13.21
CA THR A 112 -16.04 -9.35 12.22
C THR A 112 -15.29 -9.72 10.95
N ASP A 113 -14.72 -10.94 10.93
CA ASP A 113 -14.18 -11.55 9.70
C ASP A 113 -15.24 -12.53 9.15
N ARG A 114 -14.82 -13.65 8.53
CA ARG A 114 -15.72 -14.74 8.10
C ARG A 114 -16.61 -15.30 9.22
N HIS A 115 -16.25 -15.11 10.49
CA HIS A 115 -17.09 -15.32 11.66
C HIS A 115 -16.67 -14.33 12.75
N MET A 116 -17.58 -14.00 13.68
CA MET A 116 -17.29 -13.07 14.77
C MET A 116 -16.35 -13.71 15.79
N GLN A 117 -15.22 -13.05 16.08
CA GLN A 117 -14.25 -13.48 17.09
C GLN A 117 -14.07 -12.39 18.13
N LEU A 118 -14.06 -12.76 19.42
CA LEU A 118 -13.60 -11.87 20.48
C LEU A 118 -12.08 -12.03 20.64
N ILE A 119 -11.34 -10.93 20.55
CA ILE A 119 -9.88 -10.91 20.58
C ILE A 119 -9.43 -9.89 21.62
N ASN A 120 -8.31 -10.17 22.29
CA ASN A 120 -7.67 -9.21 23.19
C ASN A 120 -7.25 -7.93 22.41
N PRO A 121 -7.49 -6.72 22.94
CA PRO A 121 -7.23 -5.45 22.26
C PRO A 121 -5.77 -5.31 21.84
N ALA A 122 -4.82 -5.68 22.70
CA ALA A 122 -3.39 -5.59 22.39
C ALA A 122 -2.98 -6.51 21.23
N ILE A 123 -3.58 -7.70 21.14
CA ILE A 123 -3.34 -8.65 20.03
C ILE A 123 -3.93 -8.10 18.74
N TYR A 124 -5.14 -7.53 18.81
CA TYR A 124 -5.81 -6.95 17.64
C TYR A 124 -4.99 -5.78 17.06
N GLU A 125 -4.51 -4.86 17.90
CA GLU A 125 -3.67 -3.75 17.47
C GLU A 125 -2.38 -4.22 16.81
N LYS A 126 -1.66 -5.16 17.43
CA LYS A 126 -0.44 -5.74 16.87
C LYS A 126 -0.70 -6.40 15.51
N GLN A 127 -1.73 -7.25 15.42
CA GLN A 127 -2.10 -7.90 14.15
C GLN A 127 -2.52 -6.89 13.08
N SER A 128 -3.20 -5.81 13.46
CA SER A 128 -3.59 -4.73 12.54
C SER A 128 -2.37 -4.01 11.98
N GLN A 129 -1.39 -3.68 12.84
CA GLN A 129 -0.13 -3.06 12.43
C GLN A 129 0.70 -4.00 11.54
N ASP A 130 0.84 -5.28 11.92
CA ASP A 130 1.57 -6.28 11.14
C ASP A 130 0.93 -6.48 9.76
N ARG A 131 -0.40 -6.54 9.70
CA ARG A 131 -1.14 -6.59 8.43
C ARG A 131 -0.88 -5.35 7.59
N ALA A 132 -0.87 -4.15 8.18
CA ALA A 132 -0.60 -2.91 7.45
C ALA A 132 0.84 -2.90 6.88
N ARG A 133 1.82 -3.35 7.67
CA ARG A 133 3.23 -3.48 7.24
C ARG A 133 3.38 -4.48 6.10
N ALA A 134 2.79 -5.67 6.22
CA ALA A 134 2.83 -6.70 5.18
C ALA A 134 2.21 -6.22 3.85
N ILE A 135 1.10 -5.46 3.91
CA ILE A 135 0.50 -4.85 2.71
C ILE A 135 1.45 -3.82 2.08
N GLU A 136 2.15 -3.01 2.88
CA GLU A 136 3.10 -2.04 2.36
C GLU A 136 4.35 -2.71 1.75
N GLU A 137 4.88 -3.75 2.39
CA GLU A 137 6.02 -4.52 1.91
C GLU A 137 5.72 -5.22 0.57
N THR A 138 4.58 -5.89 0.47
CA THR A 138 4.15 -6.52 -0.79
C THR A 138 3.97 -5.49 -1.91
N ARG A 139 3.49 -4.28 -1.59
CA ARG A 139 3.43 -3.16 -2.54
C ARG A 139 4.82 -2.72 -2.99
N LYS A 140 5.77 -2.53 -2.07
CA LYS A 140 7.16 -2.14 -2.36
C LYS A 140 7.85 -3.18 -3.23
N LEU A 141 7.69 -4.46 -2.90
CA LEU A 141 8.26 -5.58 -3.65
C LEU A 141 7.74 -5.61 -5.10
N ARG A 142 6.42 -5.51 -5.30
CA ARG A 142 5.82 -5.45 -6.65
C ARG A 142 6.30 -4.25 -7.46
N LEU A 143 6.54 -3.12 -6.80
CA LEU A 143 7.08 -1.92 -7.47
C LEU A 143 8.54 -2.13 -7.88
N LYS A 144 9.37 -2.71 -7.00
CA LYS A 144 10.77 -3.05 -7.29
C LYS A 144 10.87 -4.05 -8.45
N GLN A 145 10.13 -5.16 -8.39
CA GLN A 145 10.11 -6.16 -9.47
C GLN A 145 9.71 -5.57 -10.83
N ARG A 146 8.78 -4.60 -10.85
CA ARG A 146 8.42 -3.90 -12.08
C ARG A 146 9.56 -3.03 -12.59
N ASP A 147 10.22 -2.27 -11.72
CA ASP A 147 11.34 -1.42 -12.10
C ASP A 147 12.54 -2.24 -12.59
N ASP A 148 12.85 -3.35 -11.91
CA ASP A 148 13.89 -4.29 -12.33
C ASP A 148 13.60 -4.87 -13.72
N ARG A 149 12.33 -5.25 -13.98
CA ARG A 149 11.89 -5.73 -15.30
C ARG A 149 12.01 -4.66 -16.39
N GLU A 150 11.69 -3.41 -16.09
CA GLU A 150 11.87 -2.29 -17.02
C GLU A 150 13.35 -2.00 -17.25
N LYS A 151 14.18 -2.02 -16.20
CA LYS A 151 15.64 -1.85 -16.28
C LYS A 151 16.27 -2.94 -17.16
N PHE A 152 15.91 -4.20 -16.93
CA PHE A 152 16.41 -5.33 -17.72
C PHE A 152 16.08 -5.20 -19.20
N LYS A 153 14.83 -4.81 -19.55
CA LYS A 153 14.43 -4.59 -20.94
C LYS A 153 15.26 -3.51 -21.62
N LEU A 154 15.52 -2.41 -20.91
CA LEU A 154 16.32 -1.32 -21.44
C LEU A 154 17.79 -1.74 -21.61
N ASN A 155 18.39 -2.38 -20.61
CA ASN A 155 19.77 -2.85 -20.68
C ASN A 155 19.97 -3.83 -21.84
N LYS A 156 19.07 -4.81 -21.99
CA LYS A 156 19.09 -5.74 -23.13
C LYS A 156 18.96 -5.03 -24.47
N HIS A 157 18.21 -3.93 -24.54
CA HIS A 157 18.12 -3.12 -25.76
C HIS A 157 19.41 -2.34 -26.03
N LEU A 158 20.06 -1.84 -24.98
CA LEU A 158 21.33 -1.12 -25.07
C LEU A 158 22.49 -2.02 -25.49
N GLU A 159 22.56 -3.23 -24.95
CA GLU A 159 23.52 -4.26 -25.36
C GLU A 159 23.39 -4.54 -26.87
N ARG A 160 22.16 -4.79 -27.35
CA ARG A 160 21.89 -5.00 -28.78
C ARG A 160 22.28 -3.81 -29.67
N LEU A 161 22.12 -2.58 -29.18
CA LEU A 161 22.56 -1.38 -29.91
C LEU A 161 24.08 -1.28 -29.96
N SER A 162 24.76 -1.66 -28.87
CA SER A 162 26.22 -1.73 -28.81
C SER A 162 26.78 -2.78 -29.76
N ASP A 163 26.20 -3.98 -29.79
CA ASP A 163 26.64 -5.08 -30.65
C ASP A 163 26.49 -4.73 -32.14
N ASN A 164 25.39 -4.06 -32.51
CA ASN A 164 25.18 -3.58 -33.88
C ASN A 164 26.16 -2.46 -34.28
N MET A 165 26.63 -1.64 -33.34
CA MET A 165 27.67 -0.62 -33.57
C MET A 165 29.09 -1.23 -33.63
N ALA A 166 29.33 -2.36 -32.97
CA ALA A 166 30.62 -3.05 -32.96
C ALA A 166 30.89 -3.85 -34.25
N GLY A 167 29.89 -4.03 -35.13
CA GLY A 167 30.00 -4.73 -36.41
C GLY A 167 30.77 -3.99 -37.52
N HIS A 168 31.31 -2.79 -37.27
CA HIS A 168 32.08 -1.99 -38.24
C HIS A 168 33.39 -1.44 -37.63
N GLY A 169 34.20 -2.34 -37.07
CA GLY A 169 35.61 -2.11 -36.80
C GLY A 169 35.92 -1.31 -35.53
N ALA A 170 36.31 -2.01 -34.47
CA ALA A 170 37.38 -1.55 -33.58
C ALA A 170 37.78 -2.70 -32.66
N ASN A 171 38.98 -3.20 -32.89
CA ASN A 171 39.76 -3.95 -31.92
C ASN A 171 40.05 -3.02 -30.72
N GLN A 172 39.96 -3.56 -29.50
CA GLN A 172 40.46 -3.00 -28.24
C GLN A 172 39.69 -1.81 -27.63
N ARG A 173 38.87 -2.10 -26.59
CA ARG A 173 38.54 -1.10 -25.56
C ARG A 173 38.56 -1.71 -24.15
N ALA A 174 39.34 -1.07 -23.29
CA ALA A 174 39.63 -1.43 -21.90
C ALA A 174 38.37 -1.52 -21.00
N PRO A 175 38.39 -2.34 -19.92
CA PRO A 175 37.18 -2.78 -19.20
C PRO A 175 36.65 -1.81 -18.13
N GLN A 176 36.88 -0.48 -18.21
CA GLN A 176 36.63 0.42 -17.05
C GLN A 176 35.88 1.74 -17.31
N ALA A 177 35.39 2.02 -18.52
CA ALA A 177 34.54 3.19 -18.74
C ALA A 177 33.06 2.78 -18.81
N GLN A 178 32.20 3.37 -17.97
CA GLN A 178 30.75 3.29 -18.11
C GLN A 178 30.40 3.52 -19.59
N PRO A 179 29.76 2.55 -20.28
CA PRO A 179 29.43 2.72 -21.68
C PRO A 179 28.50 3.92 -21.80
N ASN A 180 29.00 5.00 -22.41
CA ASN A 180 28.22 6.18 -22.73
C ASN A 180 27.25 5.81 -23.84
N TYR A 181 26.14 5.15 -23.49
CA TYR A 181 25.11 4.78 -24.45
C TYR A 181 24.40 6.04 -24.93
N GLU A 182 24.46 6.27 -26.24
CA GLU A 182 23.69 7.31 -26.93
C GLU A 182 22.55 6.65 -27.72
N ILE A 183 21.35 7.19 -27.57
CA ILE A 183 20.12 6.69 -28.20
C ILE A 183 19.48 7.84 -28.97
N THR A 184 19.11 7.59 -30.22
CA THR A 184 18.35 8.54 -31.04
C THR A 184 16.86 8.24 -30.93
N VAL A 185 16.08 9.25 -30.51
CA VAL A 185 14.61 9.17 -30.42
C VAL A 185 14.04 10.30 -31.28
N GLN A 186 13.36 9.94 -32.38
CA GLN A 186 12.78 10.90 -33.34
C GLN A 186 13.81 11.96 -33.84
N GLY A 187 15.03 11.51 -34.16
CA GLY A 187 16.09 12.39 -34.66
C GLY A 187 16.82 13.22 -33.59
N ILE A 188 16.49 13.05 -32.30
CA ILE A 188 17.15 13.74 -31.19
C ILE A 188 17.99 12.73 -30.41
N ARG A 189 19.27 13.05 -30.15
CA ARG A 189 20.19 12.19 -29.42
C ARG A 189 20.09 12.42 -27.92
N PHE A 190 20.04 11.31 -27.20
CA PHE A 190 20.02 11.29 -25.75
C PHE A 190 21.09 10.34 -25.21
N ARG A 191 21.80 10.79 -24.18
CA ARG A 191 22.69 9.96 -23.36
C ARG A 191 21.90 9.26 -22.26
N VAL A 192 22.12 7.96 -22.11
CA VAL A 192 21.56 7.19 -21.01
C VAL A 192 22.27 7.52 -19.70
N MET A 193 21.50 7.84 -18.67
CA MET A 193 21.98 8.18 -17.34
C MET A 193 21.25 7.37 -16.27
N LYS A 194 21.86 7.23 -15.09
CA LYS A 194 21.27 6.57 -13.91
C LYS A 194 20.70 5.18 -14.25
N ASP A 195 21.53 4.36 -14.88
CA ASP A 195 21.19 2.99 -15.29
C ASP A 195 19.89 2.88 -16.12
N GLY A 196 19.67 3.83 -17.03
CA GLY A 196 18.48 3.77 -17.89
C GLY A 196 17.22 4.42 -17.31
N SER A 197 17.34 5.12 -16.20
CA SER A 197 16.23 5.82 -15.56
C SER A 197 15.95 7.18 -16.22
N LYS A 198 16.99 7.79 -16.78
CA LYS A 198 16.96 9.11 -17.40
C LYS A 198 17.68 9.06 -18.75
N LEU A 199 17.08 9.65 -19.77
CA LEU A 199 17.75 9.96 -21.03
C LEU A 199 17.96 11.47 -21.06
N ALA A 200 19.22 11.89 -20.95
CA ALA A 200 19.62 13.28 -20.97
C ALA A 200 19.91 13.70 -22.41
N LYS A 201 19.36 14.83 -22.86
CA LYS A 201 19.63 15.33 -24.21
C LYS A 201 21.13 15.66 -24.35
N VAL A 202 21.76 15.25 -25.44
CA VAL A 202 23.18 15.57 -25.70
C VAL A 202 23.30 17.07 -26.06
N PRO A 203 24.19 17.84 -25.40
CA PRO A 203 24.48 19.22 -25.79
C PRO A 203 25.23 19.19 -27.14
N GLY A 204 24.61 19.75 -28.17
CA GLY A 204 25.10 19.71 -29.56
C GLY A 204 23.99 19.49 -30.57
N ASP A 205 22.87 18.86 -30.17
CA ASP A 205 21.66 18.87 -30.99
C ASP A 205 20.90 20.18 -30.69
N GLU A 206 20.83 21.10 -31.64
CA GLU A 206 20.12 22.40 -31.52
C GLU A 206 18.58 22.26 -31.42
N ASN A 207 18.07 21.03 -31.32
CA ASN A 207 16.65 20.76 -31.22
C ASN A 207 16.05 21.34 -29.93
N ALA A 208 15.23 22.40 -30.02
CA ALA A 208 14.58 23.01 -28.86
C ALA A 208 13.88 21.95 -27.99
N ALA A 209 13.84 22.17 -26.65
CA ALA A 209 13.22 21.23 -25.72
C ALA A 209 11.77 20.87 -26.11
N LYS A 210 11.04 21.78 -26.79
CA LYS A 210 9.67 21.58 -27.28
C LYS A 210 9.54 20.53 -28.39
N LEU A 211 10.61 20.28 -29.15
CA LEU A 211 10.65 19.26 -30.19
C LEU A 211 10.76 17.84 -29.62
N THR A 212 11.21 17.68 -28.38
CA THR A 212 11.23 16.34 -27.79
C THR A 212 9.80 15.84 -27.56
N PRO A 213 9.50 14.58 -27.94
CA PRO A 213 8.15 14.05 -27.80
C PRO A 213 7.75 13.99 -26.33
N LYS A 214 6.46 14.26 -26.05
CA LYS A 214 5.91 14.21 -24.68
C LYS A 214 6.09 12.83 -24.04
N SER A 215 6.05 11.78 -24.85
CA SER A 215 6.35 10.41 -24.45
C SER A 215 7.04 9.66 -25.58
N ALA A 216 8.02 8.82 -25.24
CA ALA A 216 8.71 7.97 -26.20
C ALA A 216 8.87 6.56 -25.62
N THR A 217 9.01 5.56 -26.50
CA THR A 217 9.28 4.17 -26.11
C THR A 217 10.64 3.75 -26.63
N VAL A 218 11.52 3.30 -25.73
CA VAL A 218 12.88 2.86 -26.05
C VAL A 218 13.06 1.47 -25.44
N GLY A 219 13.45 0.47 -26.23
CA GLY A 219 13.58 -0.91 -25.74
C GLY A 219 12.31 -1.50 -25.10
N GLY A 220 11.13 -1.06 -25.51
CA GLY A 220 9.85 -1.47 -24.90
C GLY A 220 9.54 -0.83 -23.54
N VAL A 221 10.34 0.14 -23.09
CA VAL A 221 10.14 0.93 -21.86
C VAL A 221 9.64 2.32 -22.24
N ARG A 222 8.59 2.78 -21.56
CA ARG A 222 8.00 4.12 -21.79
C ARG A 222 8.72 5.19 -20.98
N PHE A 223 8.98 6.32 -21.61
CA PHE A 223 9.55 7.52 -21.01
C PHE A 223 8.63 8.73 -21.20
N TYR A 224 8.70 9.68 -20.27
CA TYR A 224 7.99 10.96 -20.32
C TYR A 224 8.95 12.14 -20.29
N ARG A 225 8.62 13.17 -21.04
CA ARG A 225 9.39 14.41 -21.14
C ARG A 225 9.25 15.30 -19.91
N SER A 226 10.37 15.88 -19.48
CA SER A 226 10.43 16.96 -18.49
C SER A 226 10.41 18.34 -19.17
N LYS A 227 10.26 19.41 -18.38
CA LYS A 227 10.30 20.80 -18.90
C LYS A 227 11.60 21.10 -19.65
N ASN A 228 12.71 20.50 -19.23
CA ASN A 228 14.05 20.71 -19.79
C ASN A 228 14.30 19.83 -21.03
N GLY A 229 13.31 19.05 -21.48
CA GLY A 229 13.45 18.18 -22.66
C GLY A 229 14.08 16.81 -22.38
N ASN A 230 14.45 16.50 -21.14
CA ASN A 230 14.94 15.17 -20.75
C ASN A 230 13.80 14.16 -20.65
N LEU A 231 14.10 12.88 -20.89
CA LEU A 231 13.12 11.79 -20.80
C LEU A 231 13.35 10.96 -19.54
N TYR A 232 12.28 10.71 -18.78
CA TYR A 232 12.32 9.91 -17.55
C TYR A 232 11.45 8.67 -17.67
N ARG A 233 11.93 7.54 -17.14
CA ARG A 233 11.18 6.28 -17.14
C ARG A 233 9.81 6.45 -16.50
N SER A 234 8.79 5.82 -17.07
CA SER A 234 7.41 5.94 -16.62
C SER A 234 7.20 5.53 -15.16
N GLY A 235 7.92 4.51 -14.67
CA GLY A 235 7.89 4.07 -13.27
C GLY A 235 8.26 5.18 -12.29
N ILE A 236 9.31 5.94 -12.59
CA ILE A 236 9.83 7.02 -11.73
C ILE A 236 8.85 8.19 -11.69
N VAL A 237 8.32 8.60 -12.84
CA VAL A 237 7.34 9.69 -12.91
C VAL A 237 6.05 9.30 -12.19
N LYS A 238 5.61 8.04 -12.31
CA LYS A 238 4.43 7.54 -11.59
C LYS A 238 4.68 7.46 -10.08
N ALA A 239 5.87 7.06 -9.64
CA ALA A 239 6.22 7.01 -8.22
C ALA A 239 6.16 8.41 -7.59
N GLN A 240 6.67 9.44 -8.27
CA GLN A 240 6.58 10.84 -7.81
C GLN A 240 5.16 11.39 -7.77
N ARG A 241 4.26 10.87 -8.63
CA ARG A 241 2.85 11.28 -8.71
C ARG A 241 1.94 10.50 -7.76
N GLN A 242 2.43 9.47 -7.07
CA GLN A 242 1.64 8.84 -6.02
C GLN A 242 1.26 9.92 -5.01
N PRO A 243 0.00 9.96 -4.55
CA PRO A 243 -0.42 10.97 -3.59
C PRO A 243 0.47 10.79 -2.36
N ALA A 244 1.41 11.71 -2.19
CA ALA A 244 2.16 11.80 -0.96
C ALA A 244 1.14 11.86 0.18
N ALA A 245 1.47 11.23 1.31
CA ALA A 245 0.70 11.42 2.53
C ALA A 245 0.42 12.92 2.67
N ILE A 246 -0.86 13.28 2.79
CA ILE A 246 -1.28 14.68 2.80
C ILE A 246 -0.52 15.35 3.94
N LYS A 247 0.36 16.30 3.61
CA LYS A 247 1.17 17.01 4.60
C LYS A 247 0.21 17.68 5.59
N LYS A 248 0.20 17.19 6.83
CA LYS A 248 -0.58 17.78 7.91
C LYS A 248 0.03 19.12 8.29
N ILE A 249 -0.82 20.11 8.50
CA ILE A 249 -0.46 21.39 9.13
C ILE A 249 -0.78 21.19 10.61
N ASP A 250 0.16 21.58 11.48
CA ASP A 250 0.03 21.51 12.94
C ASP A 250 -0.92 22.60 13.51
N GLU A 251 -1.98 22.89 12.77
CA GLU A 251 -3.07 23.76 13.18
C GLU A 251 -4.34 22.91 13.31
N PRO A 252 -5.12 23.09 14.39
CA PRO A 252 -6.35 22.34 14.58
C PRO A 252 -7.37 22.69 13.49
N CYS A 253 -8.09 21.69 13.00
CA CYS A 253 -9.12 21.89 12.01
C CYS A 253 -10.31 22.61 12.62
N LYS A 254 -10.59 23.85 12.19
CA LYS A 254 -11.73 24.65 12.69
C LYS A 254 -13.06 23.87 12.68
N LEU A 255 -13.38 23.15 11.60
CA LEU A 255 -14.62 22.36 11.54
C LEU A 255 -14.65 21.24 12.57
N PHE A 256 -13.55 20.48 12.68
CA PHE A 256 -13.45 19.38 13.64
C PHE A 256 -13.46 19.90 15.08
N SER A 257 -12.71 20.96 15.37
CA SER A 257 -12.68 21.57 16.71
C SER A 257 -14.01 22.18 17.11
N THR A 258 -14.81 22.73 16.20
CA THR A 258 -16.11 23.32 16.56
C THR A 258 -17.26 22.31 16.58
N THR A 259 -17.23 21.30 15.70
CA THR A 259 -18.39 20.40 15.49
C THR A 259 -18.10 18.93 15.76
N GLY A 260 -16.87 18.57 16.10
CA GLY A 260 -16.43 17.16 16.23
C GLY A 260 -16.34 16.41 14.89
N ILE A 261 -16.87 16.96 13.80
CA ILE A 261 -16.96 16.28 12.51
C ILE A 261 -16.30 17.12 11.41
N CYS A 262 -15.51 16.46 10.57
CA CYS A 262 -14.93 17.09 9.38
C CYS A 262 -15.22 16.26 8.13
N PRO A 263 -15.86 16.84 7.09
CA PRO A 263 -16.21 16.10 5.86
C PRO A 263 -14.98 15.63 5.07
N LYS A 264 -13.81 16.23 5.34
CA LYS A 264 -12.52 15.83 4.74
C LYS A 264 -11.94 14.57 5.41
N GLY A 265 -12.40 14.20 6.61
CA GLY A 265 -11.96 13.04 7.37
C GLY A 265 -10.43 12.93 7.47
N PRO A 266 -9.82 11.75 7.29
CA PRO A 266 -8.37 11.58 7.41
C PRO A 266 -7.58 12.33 6.33
N ARG A 267 -8.26 12.76 5.26
CA ARG A 267 -7.67 13.57 4.18
C ARG A 267 -7.68 15.07 4.48
N CYS A 268 -8.16 15.51 5.65
CA CYS A 268 -8.04 16.89 6.07
C CYS A 268 -6.55 17.28 6.18
N ARG A 269 -6.21 18.50 5.76
CA ARG A 269 -4.84 19.02 5.87
C ARG A 269 -4.52 19.48 7.29
N TYR A 270 -5.53 19.86 8.06
CA TYR A 270 -5.41 20.30 9.45
C TYR A 270 -5.47 19.10 10.41
N THR A 271 -4.96 19.28 11.63
CA THR A 271 -4.96 18.24 12.68
C THR A 271 -6.36 18.07 13.25
N HIS A 272 -6.78 16.82 13.47
CA HIS A 272 -8.01 16.48 14.18
C HIS A 272 -7.59 15.94 15.54
N ASP A 273 -7.74 16.75 16.57
CA ASP A 273 -7.42 16.39 17.96
C ASP A 273 -8.75 16.25 18.74
N PRO A 274 -9.18 15.03 19.11
CA PRO A 274 -10.42 14.82 19.85
C PRO A 274 -10.46 15.53 21.20
N ALA A 275 -9.30 15.77 21.83
CA ALA A 275 -9.23 16.44 23.13
C ALA A 275 -9.42 17.97 23.04
N LYS A 276 -9.33 18.56 21.84
CA LYS A 276 -9.46 20.01 21.59
C LYS A 276 -10.71 20.35 20.78
N VAL A 277 -11.76 19.55 20.96
CA VAL A 277 -13.10 19.84 20.44
C VAL A 277 -13.84 20.72 21.44
N ALA A 278 -14.76 21.55 20.94
CA ALA A 278 -15.60 22.41 21.75
C ALA A 278 -16.43 21.60 22.74
N ILE A 279 -16.67 22.18 23.91
CA ILE A 279 -17.50 21.59 24.96
C ILE A 279 -18.94 21.48 24.46
N CYS A 280 -19.57 20.34 24.74
CA CYS A 280 -20.97 20.11 24.42
C CYS A 280 -21.86 21.13 25.13
N LYS A 281 -22.71 21.83 24.36
CA LYS A 281 -23.61 22.86 24.90
C LYS A 281 -24.64 22.29 25.87
N ASP A 282 -25.19 21.13 25.54
CA ASP A 282 -26.21 20.48 26.37
C ASP A 282 -25.59 20.03 27.70
N PHE A 283 -24.42 19.40 27.64
CA PHE A 283 -23.67 19.01 28.84
C PHE A 283 -23.27 20.21 29.70
N LEU A 284 -22.81 21.31 29.09
CA LEU A 284 -22.45 22.53 29.80
C LEU A 284 -23.66 23.19 30.49
N ALA A 285 -24.84 23.11 29.87
CA ALA A 285 -26.04 23.77 30.37
C ALA A 285 -26.77 22.96 31.45
N THR A 286 -26.87 21.64 31.30
CA THR A 286 -27.70 20.78 32.15
C THR A 286 -26.89 19.78 32.97
N GLY A 287 -25.57 19.68 32.73
CA GLY A 287 -24.74 18.60 33.26
C GLY A 287 -25.00 17.24 32.60
N ALA A 288 -25.89 17.17 31.60
CA ALA A 288 -26.29 15.92 30.97
C ALA A 288 -26.47 16.07 29.45
N CYS A 289 -25.90 15.14 28.68
CA CYS A 289 -26.03 15.10 27.23
C CYS A 289 -26.81 13.85 26.82
N ALA A 290 -27.84 14.00 25.97
CA ALA A 290 -28.63 12.88 25.47
C ALA A 290 -27.81 11.86 24.66
N ALA A 291 -26.70 12.30 24.07
CA ALA A 291 -25.77 11.42 23.35
C ALA A 291 -24.78 10.70 24.28
N GLY A 292 -24.66 11.08 25.56
CA GLY A 292 -23.71 10.49 26.51
C GLY A 292 -22.29 10.39 25.94
N ASP A 293 -21.68 9.21 26.05
CA ASP A 293 -20.32 8.94 25.56
C ASP A 293 -20.19 8.90 24.03
N SER A 294 -21.31 8.92 23.31
CA SER A 294 -21.33 8.99 21.84
C SER A 294 -21.38 10.42 21.29
N CYS A 295 -21.30 11.43 22.16
CA CYS A 295 -21.23 12.82 21.73
C CYS A 295 -19.91 13.09 20.99
N ASP A 296 -19.97 13.74 19.83
CA ASP A 296 -18.79 14.15 19.07
C ASP A 296 -18.06 15.38 19.68
N LEU A 297 -18.64 15.99 20.72
CA LEU A 297 -18.14 17.16 21.45
C LEU A 297 -17.55 16.76 22.81
N SER A 298 -16.71 17.60 23.41
CA SER A 298 -16.09 17.28 24.70
C SER A 298 -17.08 17.43 25.87
N HIS A 299 -17.04 16.47 26.80
CA HIS A 299 -17.73 16.52 28.09
C HIS A 299 -16.77 16.78 29.26
N ASP A 300 -15.49 17.01 28.97
CA ASP A 300 -14.49 17.39 29.96
C ASP A 300 -14.51 18.91 30.14
N ALA A 301 -14.99 19.37 31.29
CA ALA A 301 -14.86 20.76 31.71
C ALA A 301 -13.47 20.96 32.34
N THR A 302 -12.49 21.35 31.52
CA THR A 302 -11.22 21.91 32.03
C THR A 302 -11.39 23.37 32.45
#